data_AF-A0A9E1IH16-F1
#
_entry.id   AF-A0A9E1IH16-F1
#
_cell.length_a   1.000
_cell.length_b   1.000
_cell.length_c   1.000
_cell.angle_alpha   90.00
_cell.angle_beta   90.00
_cell.angle_gamma   90.00
#
_symmetry.space_group_name_H-M   'P 1'
#
loop_
_entity.id
_entity.type
_entity.pdbx_description
1 polymer ?
#
loop_
_entity_poly.entity_id
_entity_poly.type
_entity_poly.pdbx_seq_one_letter_code
_entity_poly.pdbx_strand_id
1 'polypeptide(L)'
;MADKKINWLLLGRYALLIALTVLIPIPLLDRGLEKYLRRRMVRHIAKRHDAELTPEALAIVADPPGGGCMGCLWSIVLWPFKKILKTMMVVFQVKTIADMASEVLHRGLMLEEAFESGWLPREPEKVRLAMDQALEKIDTRLVERALRGTFQDNRHELNLTIHHATELARMKVTGREALADAAEKGWGESGEQMTTAMTASLRATGIVPELLQWFRAEMGDIPKIPTRVEGVLEAETIEDADTEEVTPEKEVATSVEDAIEVAEE
;
A
#
# COMPACT_ATOMS: atom_id res chain seq x y z
N MET A 1 9.75 23.49 2.73
CA MET A 1 9.20 22.12 2.56
C MET A 1 7.89 22.08 3.33
N ALA A 2 6.77 21.86 2.64
CA ALA A 2 5.48 21.75 3.31
C ALA A 2 5.50 20.48 4.15
N ASP A 3 5.28 20.63 5.46
CA ASP A 3 4.98 19.56 6.41
C ASP A 3 3.76 18.79 5.88
N LYS A 4 4.00 17.74 5.08
CA LYS A 4 2.95 16.93 4.46
C LYS A 4 2.44 16.01 5.56
N LYS A 5 1.51 16.56 6.37
CA LYS A 5 0.86 15.84 7.47
C LYS A 5 0.44 14.43 7.07
N ILE A 6 0.79 13.46 7.91
CA ILE A 6 0.37 12.05 7.84
C ILE A 6 -1.14 11.97 7.58
N ASN A 7 -1.54 11.28 6.51
CA ASN A 7 -2.96 11.07 6.21
C ASN A 7 -3.49 9.83 6.96
N TRP A 8 -3.86 10.06 8.21
CA TRP A 8 -4.40 9.03 9.10
C TRP A 8 -5.59 8.28 8.51
N LEU A 9 -6.50 8.99 7.83
CA LEU A 9 -7.69 8.37 7.26
C LEU A 9 -7.33 7.42 6.12
N LEU A 10 -6.44 7.83 5.22
CA LEU A 10 -5.98 6.97 4.13
C LEU A 10 -5.32 5.70 4.67
N LEU A 11 -4.36 5.85 5.59
CA LEU A 11 -3.67 4.71 6.20
C LEU A 11 -4.66 3.81 6.95
N GLY A 12 -5.60 4.41 7.67
CA GLY A 12 -6.64 3.68 8.38
C GLY A 12 -7.56 2.89 7.46
N ARG A 13 -7.99 3.46 6.32
CA ARG A 13 -8.83 2.75 5.34
C ARG A 13 -8.09 1.54 4.78
N TYR A 14 -6.84 1.71 4.35
CA TYR A 14 -6.03 0.59 3.87
C TYR A 14 -5.79 -0.47 4.96
N ALA A 15 -5.45 -0.07 6.18
CA ALA A 15 -5.23 -0.99 7.29
C ALA A 15 -6.49 -1.78 7.64
N LEU A 16 -7.64 -1.12 7.69
CA LEU A 16 -8.92 -1.78 7.94
C LEU A 16 -9.26 -2.75 6.80
N LEU A 17 -9.18 -2.31 5.55
CA LEU A 17 -9.43 -3.16 4.37
C LEU A 17 -8.52 -4.38 4.33
N ILE A 18 -7.21 -4.19 4.52
CA ILE A 18 -6.22 -5.27 4.56
C ILE A 18 -6.53 -6.23 5.70
N ALA A 19 -6.87 -5.73 6.89
CA ALA A 19 -7.26 -6.56 8.02
C ALA A 19 -8.54 -7.37 7.75
N LEU A 20 -9.51 -6.80 7.04
CA LEU A 20 -10.74 -7.49 6.66
C LEU A 20 -10.51 -8.57 5.59
N THR A 21 -9.42 -8.50 4.80
CA THR A 21 -9.11 -9.58 3.84
C THR A 21 -8.91 -10.94 4.52
N VAL A 22 -8.47 -10.95 5.79
CA VAL A 22 -8.33 -12.19 6.56
C VAL A 22 -9.68 -12.85 6.86
N LEU A 23 -10.76 -12.07 6.84
CA LEU A 23 -12.11 -12.55 7.13
C LEU A 23 -12.87 -13.00 5.88
N ILE A 24 -12.46 -12.53 4.70
CA ILE A 24 -13.07 -12.90 3.43
C ILE A 24 -12.72 -14.38 3.18
N PRO A 25 -13.69 -15.32 3.14
CA PRO A 25 -13.38 -16.74 3.03
C PRO A 25 -13.28 -17.15 1.55
N ILE A 26 -12.32 -16.59 0.81
CA ILE A 26 -12.10 -16.96 -0.60
C ILE A 26 -10.70 -17.57 -0.74
N PRO A 27 -10.59 -18.91 -0.82
CA PRO A 27 -9.28 -19.57 -0.92
C PRO A 27 -8.49 -19.00 -2.10
N LEU A 28 -7.22 -18.64 -1.84
CA LEU A 28 -6.26 -18.00 -2.77
C LEU A 28 -6.46 -16.51 -3.03
N LEU A 29 -7.69 -15.97 -2.94
CA LEU A 29 -7.91 -14.55 -3.20
C LEU A 29 -7.34 -13.68 -2.09
N ASP A 30 -7.38 -14.15 -0.84
CA ASP A 30 -7.02 -13.36 0.35
C ASP A 30 -5.56 -12.90 0.34
N ARG A 31 -4.59 -13.80 0.05
CA ARG A 31 -3.15 -13.43 0.00
C ARG A 31 -2.80 -12.55 -1.19
N GLY A 32 -3.45 -12.77 -2.34
CA GLY A 32 -3.25 -11.95 -3.53
C GLY A 32 -3.84 -10.55 -3.34
N LEU A 33 -5.00 -10.46 -2.69
CA LEU A 33 -5.70 -9.21 -2.38
C LEU A 33 -4.95 -8.41 -1.33
N GLU A 34 -4.49 -9.03 -0.24
CA GLU A 34 -3.64 -8.37 0.76
C GLU A 34 -2.40 -7.74 0.11
N LYS A 35 -1.62 -8.52 -0.66
CA LYS A 35 -0.45 -8.00 -1.35
C LYS A 35 -0.79 -6.87 -2.32
N TYR A 36 -1.89 -7.04 -3.06
CA TYR A 36 -2.37 -6.01 -3.98
C TYR A 36 -2.68 -4.70 -3.25
N LEU A 37 -3.45 -4.76 -2.15
CA LEU A 37 -3.82 -3.59 -1.36
C LEU A 37 -2.60 -2.94 -0.68
N ARG A 38 -1.66 -3.73 -0.13
CA ARG A 38 -0.40 -3.20 0.42
C ARG A 38 0.41 -2.46 -0.64
N ARG A 39 0.63 -3.07 -1.80
CA ARG A 39 1.34 -2.43 -2.92
C ARG A 39 0.60 -1.20 -3.45
N ARG A 40 -0.73 -1.19 -3.39
CA ARG A 40 -1.54 -0.03 -3.79
C ARG A 40 -1.38 1.10 -2.78
N MET A 41 -1.43 0.80 -1.48
CA MET A 41 -1.16 1.75 -0.39
C MET A 41 0.21 2.40 -0.56
N VAL A 42 1.28 1.61 -0.75
CA VAL A 42 2.63 2.15 -0.93
C VAL A 42 2.74 3.04 -2.17
N ARG A 43 2.14 2.64 -3.31
CA ARG A 43 2.08 3.49 -4.52
C ARG A 43 1.34 4.80 -4.27
N HIS A 44 0.24 4.75 -3.51
CA HIS A 44 -0.53 5.95 -3.20
C HIS A 44 0.25 6.91 -2.29
N ILE A 45 0.96 6.38 -1.28
CA ILE A 45 1.87 7.16 -0.44
C ILE A 45 2.99 7.76 -1.30
N ALA A 46 3.65 6.96 -2.15
CA ALA A 46 4.72 7.42 -3.04
C ALA A 46 4.27 8.58 -3.93
N LYS A 47 3.11 8.44 -4.57
CA LYS A 47 2.50 9.48 -5.41
C LYS A 47 2.24 10.77 -4.63
N ARG A 48 1.83 10.68 -3.38
CA ARG A 48 1.63 11.86 -2.51
C ARG A 48 2.93 12.56 -2.16
N HIS A 49 4.07 11.88 -2.22
CA HIS A 49 5.40 12.42 -2.00
C HIS A 49 6.14 12.73 -3.30
N ASP A 50 5.43 12.75 -4.44
CA ASP A 50 6.00 13.02 -5.76
C ASP A 50 7.17 12.07 -6.11
N ALA A 51 7.09 10.83 -5.59
CA ALA A 51 8.08 9.79 -5.75
C ALA A 51 7.51 8.62 -6.56
N GLU A 52 8.36 8.02 -7.40
CA GLU A 52 8.04 6.81 -8.13
C GLU A 52 8.93 5.66 -7.65
N LEU A 53 8.30 4.52 -7.33
CA LEU A 53 8.99 3.30 -6.95
C LEU A 53 9.06 2.36 -8.16
N THR A 54 10.22 1.75 -8.38
CA THR A 54 10.32 0.62 -9.29
C THR A 54 9.48 -0.56 -8.77
N PRO A 55 8.98 -1.45 -9.65
CA PRO A 55 8.20 -2.61 -9.21
C PRO A 55 8.91 -3.50 -8.18
N GLU A 56 10.24 -3.58 -8.27
CA GLU A 56 11.11 -4.32 -7.36
C GLU A 56 11.18 -3.66 -5.99
N ALA A 57 11.48 -2.35 -5.95
CA ALA A 57 11.49 -1.57 -4.70
C ALA A 57 10.12 -1.59 -4.01
N LEU A 58 9.04 -1.50 -4.79
CA LEU A 58 7.68 -1.61 -4.30
C LEU A 58 7.42 -2.98 -3.65
N ALA A 59 7.87 -4.07 -4.28
CA ALA A 59 7.67 -5.41 -3.74
C ALA A 59 8.48 -5.62 -2.45
N ILE A 60 9.73 -5.13 -2.38
CA ILE A 60 10.59 -5.21 -1.19
C ILE A 60 9.90 -4.55 0.00
N VAL A 61 9.35 -3.36 -0.20
CA VAL A 61 8.81 -2.52 0.87
C VAL A 61 7.38 -2.92 1.25
N ALA A 62 6.56 -3.35 0.28
CA ALA A 62 5.13 -3.62 0.50
C ALA A 62 4.81 -5.08 0.86
N ASP A 63 5.58 -6.06 0.38
CA ASP A 63 5.24 -7.47 0.60
C ASP A 63 5.63 -7.93 2.01
N PRO A 64 4.75 -8.68 2.70
CA PRO A 64 5.11 -9.31 3.97
C PRO A 64 6.21 -10.38 3.75
N PRO A 65 7.07 -10.65 4.76
CA PRO A 65 8.15 -11.62 4.63
C PRO A 65 7.58 -13.00 4.28
N GLY A 66 8.10 -13.59 3.21
CA GLY A 66 7.49 -14.75 2.56
C GLY A 66 7.57 -16.04 3.38
N GLY A 67 6.46 -16.44 4.01
CA GLY A 67 6.23 -17.83 4.38
C GLY A 67 5.91 -18.65 3.12
N GLY A 68 6.81 -19.56 2.74
CA GLY A 68 6.74 -20.37 1.52
C GLY A 68 5.45 -21.18 1.33
N CYS A 69 5.29 -21.68 0.10
CA CYS A 69 4.16 -22.42 -0.50
C CYS A 69 3.75 -23.75 0.22
N MET A 70 4.18 -24.03 1.46
CA MET A 70 3.79 -25.26 2.17
C MET A 70 2.35 -25.25 2.70
N GLY A 71 1.72 -24.08 2.85
CA GLY A 71 0.34 -23.97 3.34
C GLY A 71 -0.75 -24.31 2.30
N CYS A 72 -0.39 -24.40 1.01
CA CYS A 72 -1.33 -24.59 -0.09
C CYS A 72 -1.96 -25.99 -0.07
N LEU A 73 -1.19 -27.03 0.25
CA LEU A 73 -1.70 -28.40 0.37
C LEU A 73 -2.57 -28.60 1.61
N TRP A 74 -2.19 -27.98 2.74
CA TRP A 74 -2.88 -28.18 4.01
C TRP A 74 -4.25 -27.50 4.06
N SER A 75 -4.42 -26.40 3.32
CA SER A 75 -5.67 -25.62 3.26
C SER A 75 -6.81 -26.32 2.52
N ILE A 76 -6.49 -27.20 1.56
CA ILE A 76 -7.49 -28.00 0.83
C ILE A 76 -8.02 -29.12 1.74
N VAL A 77 -7.16 -29.72 2.56
CA VAL A 77 -7.51 -30.84 3.45
C VAL A 77 -8.36 -30.39 4.65
N LEU A 78 -8.17 -29.17 5.16
CA LEU A 78 -8.88 -28.64 6.32
C LEU A 78 -10.17 -27.87 6.01
N TRP A 79 -10.50 -27.71 4.72
CA TRP A 79 -11.68 -26.96 4.24
C TRP A 79 -13.02 -27.37 4.91
N PRO A 80 -13.34 -28.67 5.11
CA PRO A 80 -14.59 -29.04 5.76
C PRO A 80 -14.63 -28.74 7.27
N PHE A 81 -13.49 -28.83 7.97
CA PHE A 81 -13.39 -28.50 9.41
C PHE A 81 -13.55 -26.99 9.67
N LYS A 82 -13.08 -26.15 8.74
CA LYS A 82 -13.16 -24.68 8.81
C LYS A 82 -14.60 -24.14 8.78
N LYS A 83 -15.52 -24.87 8.14
CA LYS A 83 -16.94 -24.47 8.04
C LYS A 83 -17.68 -24.59 9.38
N ILE A 84 -17.22 -25.48 10.27
CA ILE A 84 -17.81 -25.74 11.60
C ILE A 84 -17.23 -24.79 12.66
N LEU A 85 -15.94 -24.42 12.57
CA LEU A 85 -15.33 -23.42 13.45
C LEU A 85 -15.80 -21.98 13.19
N LYS A 86 -16.39 -21.71 12.02
CA LYS A 86 -16.82 -20.39 11.54
C LYS A 86 -17.82 -19.68 12.47
N THR A 87 -18.58 -20.44 13.27
CA THR A 87 -19.55 -19.90 14.23
C THR A 87 -18.93 -19.60 15.60
N MET A 88 -17.86 -20.30 16.01
CA MET A 88 -17.22 -20.13 17.32
C MET A 88 -16.03 -19.16 17.34
N MET A 89 -15.56 -18.68 16.18
CA MET A 89 -14.32 -17.88 16.07
C MET A 89 -14.50 -16.36 16.04
N VAL A 90 -15.67 -15.79 16.34
CA VAL A 90 -15.85 -14.32 16.28
C VAL A 90 -14.86 -13.55 17.17
N VAL A 91 -14.53 -14.09 18.35
CA VAL A 91 -13.54 -13.45 19.25
C VAL A 91 -12.11 -13.56 18.71
N PHE A 92 -11.75 -14.68 18.08
CA PHE A 92 -10.45 -14.84 17.42
C PHE A 92 -10.32 -13.93 16.19
N GLN A 93 -11.42 -13.70 15.47
CA GLN A 93 -11.46 -12.81 14.31
C GLN A 93 -11.12 -11.36 14.69
N VAL A 94 -11.71 -10.84 15.79
CA VAL A 94 -11.41 -9.46 16.22
C VAL A 94 -9.93 -9.31 16.59
N LYS A 95 -9.33 -10.31 17.25
CA LYS A 95 -7.88 -10.28 17.52
C LYS A 95 -7.09 -10.25 16.22
N THR A 96 -7.36 -11.14 15.28
CA THR A 96 -6.64 -11.20 14.01
C THR A 96 -6.78 -9.90 13.20
N ILE A 97 -7.95 -9.29 13.20
CA ILE A 97 -8.19 -7.98 12.56
C ILE A 97 -7.37 -6.90 13.26
N ALA A 98 -7.36 -6.86 14.60
CA ALA A 98 -6.57 -5.90 15.37
C ALA A 98 -5.06 -6.05 15.14
N ASP A 99 -4.55 -7.27 15.16
CA ASP A 99 -3.13 -7.56 14.93
C ASP A 99 -2.72 -7.12 13.52
N MET A 100 -3.52 -7.46 12.49
CA MET A 100 -3.24 -7.08 11.11
C MET A 100 -3.36 -5.58 10.88
N ALA A 101 -4.41 -4.94 11.40
CA ALA A 101 -4.59 -3.49 11.27
C ALA A 101 -3.45 -2.72 11.97
N SER A 102 -3.02 -3.18 13.14
CA SER A 102 -1.88 -2.62 13.87
C SER A 102 -0.61 -2.66 13.03
N GLU A 103 -0.27 -3.83 12.48
CA GLU A 103 0.92 -4.00 11.64
C GLU A 103 0.90 -3.10 10.40
N VAL A 104 -0.23 -3.06 9.67
CA VAL A 104 -0.36 -2.23 8.47
C VAL A 104 -0.24 -0.74 8.81
N LEU A 105 -0.87 -0.28 9.90
CA LEU A 105 -0.79 1.11 10.34
C LEU A 105 0.65 1.51 10.67
N HIS A 106 1.35 0.72 11.49
CA HIS A 106 2.73 1.03 11.87
C HIS A 106 3.66 1.05 10.66
N ARG A 107 3.51 0.09 9.75
CA ARG A 107 4.29 0.09 8.50
C ARG A 107 3.95 1.30 7.62
N GLY A 108 2.68 1.64 7.48
CA GLY A 108 2.23 2.82 6.74
C GLY A 108 2.81 4.13 7.29
N LEU A 109 2.92 4.25 8.62
CA LEU A 109 3.53 5.42 9.28
C LEU A 109 5.02 5.55 8.99
N MET A 110 5.77 4.45 9.09
CA MET A 110 7.20 4.45 8.76
C MET A 110 7.44 4.71 7.27
N LEU A 111 6.50 4.33 6.40
CA LEU A 111 6.58 4.65 4.97
C LEU A 111 6.40 6.13 4.69
N GLU A 112 5.40 6.77 5.30
CA GLU A 112 5.22 8.22 5.22
C GLU A 112 6.53 8.93 5.65
N GLU A 113 7.11 8.52 6.77
CA GLU A 113 8.39 9.05 7.26
C GLU A 113 9.55 8.80 6.30
N ALA A 114 9.64 7.61 5.71
CA ALA A 114 10.71 7.23 4.79
C ALA A 114 10.67 8.03 3.47
N PHE A 115 9.46 8.34 2.99
CA PHE A 115 9.29 9.23 1.83
C PHE A 115 9.57 10.68 2.19
N GLU A 116 9.06 11.15 3.33
CA GLU A 116 9.28 12.53 3.79
C GLU A 116 10.77 12.83 4.02
N SER A 117 11.51 11.85 4.56
CA SER A 117 12.96 11.94 4.77
C SER A 117 13.80 11.68 3.52
N GLY A 118 13.18 11.28 2.40
CA GLY A 118 13.87 11.00 1.13
C GLY A 118 14.69 9.69 1.11
N TRP A 119 14.44 8.76 2.03
CA TRP A 119 15.01 7.42 2.01
C TRP A 119 14.40 6.55 0.92
N LEU A 120 13.09 6.70 0.66
CA LEU A 120 12.45 6.12 -0.51
C LEU A 120 12.37 7.16 -1.63
N PRO A 121 12.59 6.76 -2.90
CA PRO A 121 12.76 5.38 -3.41
C PRO A 121 14.21 4.83 -3.40
N ARG A 122 15.17 5.50 -2.74
CA ARG A 122 16.62 5.22 -2.87
C ARG A 122 17.07 3.91 -2.20
N GLU A 123 16.66 3.68 -0.96
CA GLU A 123 17.18 2.60 -0.11
C GLU A 123 16.04 1.66 0.36
N PRO A 124 15.29 1.01 -0.56
CA PRO A 124 14.11 0.21 -0.20
C PRO A 124 14.42 -0.96 0.74
N GLU A 125 15.57 -1.61 0.57
CA GLU A 125 16.00 -2.74 1.42
C GLU A 125 16.32 -2.28 2.85
N LYS A 126 17.04 -1.16 2.98
CA LYS A 126 17.39 -0.59 4.28
C LYS A 126 16.14 -0.11 5.01
N VAL A 127 15.23 0.56 4.31
CA VAL A 127 13.92 0.97 4.87
C VAL A 127 13.16 -0.26 5.34
N ARG A 128 13.10 -1.32 4.53
CA ARG A 128 12.41 -2.56 4.92
C ARG A 128 13.00 -3.19 6.18
N LEU A 129 14.34 -3.25 6.26
CA LEU A 129 15.06 -3.78 7.41
C LEU A 129 14.80 -2.94 8.67
N ALA A 130 14.93 -1.61 8.57
CA ALA A 130 14.68 -0.68 9.67
C ALA A 130 13.23 -0.74 10.16
N MET A 131 12.26 -0.93 9.26
CA MET A 131 10.85 -1.13 9.63
C MET A 131 10.67 -2.40 10.46
N ASP A 132 11.29 -3.51 10.06
CA ASP A 132 11.19 -4.78 10.79
C ASP A 132 11.88 -4.67 12.16
N GLN A 133 13.07 -4.06 12.23
CA GLN A 133 13.78 -3.82 13.49
C GLN A 133 13.02 -2.91 14.44
N ALA A 134 12.43 -1.82 13.94
CA ALA A 134 11.63 -0.91 14.77
C ALA A 134 10.40 -1.63 15.36
N LEU A 135 9.72 -2.46 14.57
CA LEU A 135 8.59 -3.26 15.04
C LEU A 135 8.98 -4.29 16.11
N GLU A 136 10.20 -4.82 16.07
CA GLU A 136 10.70 -5.73 17.11
C GLU A 136 10.96 -5.04 18.46
N LYS A 137 11.21 -3.72 18.46
CA LYS A 137 11.51 -2.95 19.68
C LYS A 137 10.28 -2.47 20.44
N ILE A 138 9.12 -2.47 19.80
CA ILE A 138 7.92 -1.81 20.33
C ILE A 138 6.93 -2.85 20.83
N ASP A 139 6.31 -2.57 21.97
CA ASP A 139 5.22 -3.39 22.46
C ASP A 139 3.91 -3.10 21.70
N THR A 140 3.72 -3.78 20.57
CA THR A 140 2.50 -3.68 19.76
C THR A 140 1.23 -4.09 20.52
N ARG A 141 1.35 -4.80 21.66
CA ARG A 141 0.21 -5.30 22.43
C ARG A 141 -0.68 -4.19 22.97
N LEU A 142 -0.11 -3.01 23.23
CA LEU A 142 -0.89 -1.84 23.65
C LEU A 142 -1.81 -1.35 22.53
N VAL A 143 -1.28 -1.28 21.31
CA VAL A 143 -2.07 -0.93 20.11
C VAL A 143 -3.09 -2.02 19.80
N GLU A 144 -2.69 -3.29 19.81
CA GLU A 144 -3.60 -4.42 19.60
C GLU A 144 -4.75 -4.41 20.62
N ARG A 145 -4.47 -4.11 21.89
CA ARG A 145 -5.50 -4.01 22.94
C ARG A 145 -6.45 -2.85 22.70
N ALA A 146 -5.92 -1.68 22.32
CA ALA A 146 -6.73 -0.50 22.02
C ALA A 146 -7.63 -0.72 20.79
N LEU A 147 -7.06 -1.28 19.71
CA LEU A 147 -7.80 -1.65 18.50
C LEU A 147 -8.86 -2.71 18.78
N ARG A 148 -8.52 -3.73 19.56
CA ARG A 148 -9.47 -4.78 19.96
C ARG A 148 -10.63 -4.20 20.76
N GLY A 149 -10.37 -3.30 21.71
CA GLY A 149 -11.41 -2.59 22.45
C GLY A 149 -12.32 -1.81 21.50
N THR A 150 -11.72 -1.01 20.61
CA THR A 150 -12.44 -0.24 19.59
C THR A 150 -13.35 -1.12 18.72
N PHE A 151 -12.87 -2.25 18.25
CA PHE A 151 -13.65 -3.20 17.45
C PHE A 151 -14.75 -3.90 18.24
N GLN A 152 -14.54 -4.16 19.53
CA GLN A 152 -15.54 -4.75 20.41
C GLN A 152 -16.65 -3.75 20.73
N ASP A 153 -16.31 -2.50 20.99
CA ASP A 153 -17.25 -1.43 21.29
C ASP A 153 -18.08 -1.05 20.05
N ASN A 154 -17.49 -1.13 18.86
CA ASN A 154 -18.13 -0.78 17.58
C ASN A 154 -18.53 -2.02 16.76
N ARG A 155 -18.95 -3.10 17.43
CA ARG A 155 -19.18 -4.41 16.80
C ARG A 155 -20.23 -4.37 15.68
N HIS A 156 -21.26 -3.53 15.82
CA HIS A 156 -22.28 -3.34 14.79
C HIS A 156 -21.70 -2.75 13.51
N GLU A 157 -21.00 -1.62 13.62
CA GLU A 157 -20.32 -0.96 12.50
C GLU A 157 -19.26 -1.86 11.85
N LEU A 158 -18.54 -2.65 12.67
CA LEU A 158 -17.57 -3.61 12.16
C LEU A 158 -18.26 -4.67 11.29
N ASN A 159 -19.39 -5.23 11.74
CA ASN A 159 -20.15 -6.22 10.98
C ASN A 159 -20.69 -5.65 9.66
N LEU A 160 -21.18 -4.40 9.66
CA LEU A 160 -21.61 -3.71 8.44
C LEU A 160 -20.45 -3.51 7.47
N THR A 161 -19.29 -3.06 7.98
CA THR A 161 -18.08 -2.86 7.18
C THR A 161 -17.60 -4.18 6.56
N ILE A 162 -17.63 -5.27 7.33
CA ILE A 162 -17.31 -6.63 6.84
C ILE A 162 -18.24 -7.04 5.70
N HIS A 163 -19.55 -6.79 5.85
CA HIS A 163 -20.53 -7.12 4.82
C HIS A 163 -20.22 -6.35 3.53
N HIS A 164 -20.03 -5.04 3.60
CA HIS A 164 -19.70 -4.20 2.45
C HIS A 164 -18.37 -4.61 1.80
N ALA A 165 -17.33 -4.87 2.60
CA ALA A 165 -16.04 -5.37 2.11
C ALA A 165 -16.20 -6.69 1.34
N THR A 166 -17.00 -7.60 1.87
CA THR A 166 -17.27 -8.90 1.25
C THR A 166 -18.08 -8.76 -0.04
N GLU A 167 -19.04 -7.84 -0.08
CA GLU A 167 -19.84 -7.54 -1.26
C GLU A 167 -18.96 -6.99 -2.39
N LEU A 168 -18.13 -5.99 -2.09
CA LEU A 168 -17.16 -5.43 -3.03
C LEU A 168 -16.19 -6.51 -3.54
N ALA A 169 -15.66 -7.33 -2.65
CA ALA A 169 -14.72 -8.41 -3.01
C ALA A 169 -15.33 -9.45 -3.96
N ARG A 170 -16.66 -9.68 -3.88
CA ARG A 170 -17.37 -10.68 -4.69
C ARG A 170 -17.72 -10.19 -6.10
N MET A 171 -17.53 -8.91 -6.40
CA MET A 171 -17.72 -8.38 -7.74
C MET A 171 -16.73 -9.05 -8.71
N LYS A 172 -17.23 -9.97 -9.55
CA LYS A 172 -16.45 -10.96 -10.31
C LYS A 172 -15.35 -10.38 -11.21
N VAL A 173 -15.49 -9.13 -11.64
CA VAL A 173 -14.56 -8.49 -12.61
C VAL A 173 -13.64 -7.49 -11.92
N THR A 174 -14.16 -6.70 -10.97
CA THR A 174 -13.47 -5.52 -10.43
C THR A 174 -13.22 -5.60 -8.93
N GLY A 175 -13.49 -6.71 -8.23
CA GLY A 175 -13.50 -6.73 -6.76
C GLY A 175 -12.20 -6.26 -6.10
N ARG A 176 -11.03 -6.52 -6.68
CA ARG A 176 -9.74 -6.00 -6.18
C ARG A 176 -9.62 -4.49 -6.35
N GLU A 177 -9.99 -3.98 -7.52
CA GLU A 177 -9.95 -2.56 -7.87
C GLU A 177 -11.00 -1.79 -7.07
N ALA A 178 -12.21 -2.33 -6.93
CA ALA A 178 -13.28 -1.77 -6.12
C ALA A 178 -12.86 -1.60 -4.64
N LEU A 179 -12.15 -2.58 -4.08
CA LEU A 179 -11.60 -2.46 -2.72
C LEU A 179 -10.46 -1.44 -2.62
N ALA A 180 -9.58 -1.37 -3.61
CA ALA A 180 -8.54 -0.34 -3.65
C ALA A 180 -9.14 1.06 -3.78
N ASP A 181 -10.14 1.24 -4.63
CA ASP A 181 -10.86 2.50 -4.81
C ASP A 181 -11.61 2.89 -3.53
N ALA A 182 -12.22 1.92 -2.85
CA ALA A 182 -12.80 2.09 -1.52
C ALA A 182 -11.77 2.59 -0.48
N ALA A 183 -10.54 2.08 -0.52
CA ALA A 183 -9.46 2.56 0.36
C ALA A 183 -9.12 4.03 0.11
N GLU A 184 -9.09 4.44 -1.16
CA GLU A 184 -8.66 5.77 -1.57
C GLU A 184 -9.78 6.80 -1.38
N LYS A 185 -11.00 6.47 -1.81
CA LYS A 185 -12.14 7.39 -1.90
C LYS A 185 -13.06 7.33 -0.68
N GLY A 186 -12.96 6.26 0.12
CA GLY A 186 -13.90 5.94 1.18
C GLY A 186 -14.92 4.88 0.75
N TRP A 187 -15.52 4.22 1.72
CA TRP A 187 -16.23 2.95 1.50
C TRP A 187 -17.51 2.76 2.33
N GLY A 188 -18.20 3.88 2.54
CA GLY A 188 -19.46 3.95 3.27
C GLY A 188 -19.30 4.50 4.68
N GLU A 189 -20.39 4.98 5.27
CA GLU A 189 -20.40 5.66 6.57
C GLU A 189 -19.81 4.78 7.69
N SER A 190 -20.25 3.53 7.81
CA SER A 190 -19.70 2.57 8.78
C SER A 190 -18.19 2.37 8.66
N GLY A 191 -17.69 2.31 7.42
CA GLY A 191 -16.26 2.15 7.15
C GLY A 191 -15.44 3.39 7.56
N GLU A 192 -16.00 4.59 7.36
CA GLU A 192 -15.38 5.85 7.79
C GLU A 192 -15.40 6.00 9.31
N GLN A 193 -16.52 5.67 9.97
CA GLN A 193 -16.63 5.68 11.42
C GLN A 193 -15.64 4.70 12.04
N MET A 194 -15.55 3.48 11.51
CA MET A 194 -14.61 2.46 11.98
C MET A 194 -13.16 2.90 11.78
N THR A 195 -12.83 3.46 10.61
CA THR A 195 -11.50 3.97 10.32
C THR A 195 -11.10 5.10 11.28
N THR A 196 -12.04 6.02 11.54
CA THR A 196 -11.84 7.15 12.45
C THR A 196 -11.62 6.66 13.87
N ALA A 197 -12.45 5.75 14.36
CA ALA A 197 -12.30 5.16 15.69
C ALA A 197 -10.96 4.41 15.83
N MET A 198 -10.61 3.61 14.82
CA MET A 198 -9.38 2.84 14.77
C MET A 198 -8.13 3.75 14.84
N THR A 199 -8.08 4.78 14.00
CA THR A 199 -6.94 5.73 13.96
C THR A 199 -6.88 6.60 15.21
N ALA A 200 -8.02 7.00 15.78
CA ALA A 200 -8.08 7.70 17.06
C ALA A 200 -7.51 6.83 18.20
N SER A 201 -7.85 5.53 18.24
CA SER A 201 -7.34 4.61 19.26
C SER A 201 -5.82 4.45 19.19
N LEU A 202 -5.26 4.33 17.97
CA LEU A 202 -3.81 4.26 17.77
C LEU A 202 -3.12 5.53 18.26
N ARG A 203 -3.66 6.71 17.91
CA ARG A 203 -3.09 8.00 18.34
C ARG A 203 -3.12 8.17 19.86
N ALA A 204 -4.15 7.65 20.53
CA ALA A 204 -4.26 7.71 21.98
C ALA A 204 -3.22 6.85 22.73
N THR A 205 -2.60 5.86 22.06
CA THR A 205 -1.59 4.99 22.70
C THR A 205 -0.25 5.68 22.95
N GLY A 206 0.07 6.76 22.23
CA GLY A 206 1.36 7.43 22.33
C GLY A 206 2.55 6.63 21.76
N ILE A 207 2.31 5.50 21.09
CA ILE A 207 3.38 4.64 20.54
C ILE A 207 3.98 5.19 19.24
N VAL A 208 3.24 6.01 18.51
CA VAL A 208 3.65 6.50 17.18
C VAL A 208 4.98 7.29 17.24
N PRO A 209 5.20 8.24 18.16
CA PRO A 209 6.49 8.93 18.26
C PRO A 209 7.65 7.99 18.59
N GLU A 210 7.44 7.02 19.48
CA GLU A 210 8.45 6.01 19.84
C GLU A 210 8.79 5.12 18.63
N LEU A 211 7.78 4.72 17.86
CA LEU A 211 7.97 3.98 16.61
C LEU A 211 8.85 4.73 15.62
N LEU A 212 8.50 5.99 15.35
CA LEU A 212 9.25 6.79 14.40
C LEU A 212 10.66 7.11 14.93
N GLN A 213 10.84 7.21 16.25
CA GLN A 213 12.15 7.37 16.85
C GLN A 213 13.04 6.15 16.63
N TRP A 214 12.55 4.94 16.91
CA TRP A 214 13.29 3.70 16.64
C TRP A 214 13.60 3.55 15.15
N PHE A 215 12.61 3.79 14.29
CA PHE A 215 12.78 3.73 12.85
C PHE A 215 13.87 4.70 12.36
N ARG A 216 13.86 5.96 12.82
CA ARG A 216 14.89 6.94 12.47
C ARG A 216 16.27 6.54 13.00
N ALA A 217 16.34 5.98 14.20
CA ALA A 217 17.60 5.51 14.78
C ALA A 217 18.24 4.40 13.93
N GLU A 218 17.44 3.45 13.43
CA GLU A 218 17.93 2.37 12.56
C GLU A 218 18.36 2.87 11.17
N MET A 219 17.69 3.91 10.65
CA MET A 219 18.02 4.48 9.35
C MET A 219 19.29 5.36 9.37
N GLY A 220 19.66 5.90 10.53
CA GLY A 220 20.84 6.73 10.71
C GLY A 220 20.70 8.13 10.11
N ASP A 221 21.82 8.74 9.71
CA ASP A 221 21.81 10.06 9.09
C ASP A 221 21.04 10.06 7.76
N ILE A 222 20.25 11.12 7.52
CA ILE A 222 19.56 11.34 6.25
C ILE A 222 20.63 11.35 5.14
N PRO A 223 20.52 10.53 4.09
CA PRO A 223 21.47 10.52 3.00
C PRO A 223 21.53 11.93 2.42
N LYS A 224 22.69 12.58 2.55
CA LYS A 224 22.92 13.90 1.99
C LYS A 224 22.55 13.83 0.51
N ILE A 225 21.58 14.65 0.10
CA ILE A 225 21.28 14.84 -1.32
C ILE A 225 22.62 15.24 -1.94
N PRO A 226 23.17 14.49 -2.93
CA PRO A 226 24.23 15.06 -3.74
C PRO A 226 23.60 16.28 -4.39
N THR A 227 23.94 17.46 -3.88
CA THR A 227 23.72 18.71 -4.59
C THR A 227 24.26 18.44 -5.97
N ARG A 228 23.32 18.43 -6.94
CA ARG A 228 23.53 18.42 -8.38
C ARG A 228 24.98 18.75 -8.70
N VAL A 229 25.70 17.79 -9.29
CA VAL A 229 27.09 17.99 -9.71
C VAL A 229 27.16 19.30 -10.51
N GLU A 230 27.68 20.36 -9.88
CA GLU A 230 28.08 21.58 -10.57
C GLU A 230 29.45 21.26 -11.19
N GLY A 231 29.48 21.22 -12.53
CA GLY A 231 30.65 20.85 -13.34
C GLY A 231 30.49 19.43 -13.91
N VAL A 232 30.43 19.18 -15.21
CA VAL A 232 31.10 19.83 -16.33
C VAL A 232 30.25 19.52 -17.57
N LEU A 233 29.58 20.54 -18.12
CA LEU A 233 29.42 20.64 -19.57
C LEU A 233 30.23 21.87 -19.93
N GLU A 234 31.55 21.68 -20.02
CA GLU A 234 32.34 22.53 -20.90
C GLU A 234 31.66 22.42 -22.27
N ALA A 235 31.21 23.57 -22.77
CA ALA A 235 30.80 23.70 -24.14
C ALA A 235 32.03 23.40 -25.00
N GLU A 236 32.18 22.15 -25.46
CA GLU A 236 33.03 21.86 -26.59
C GLU A 236 32.52 22.71 -27.74
N THR A 237 33.38 23.64 -28.10
CA THR A 237 33.24 24.54 -29.23
C THR A 237 33.30 23.64 -30.46
N ILE A 238 32.16 23.39 -31.10
CA ILE A 238 32.13 22.73 -32.41
C ILE A 238 32.67 23.75 -33.39
N GLU A 239 33.95 23.58 -33.69
CA GLU A 239 34.67 24.26 -34.77
C GLU A 239 34.07 23.85 -36.11
N ASP A 240 34.02 24.83 -37.01
CA ASP A 240 33.48 24.78 -38.35
C ASP A 240 34.00 23.59 -39.17
N ALA A 241 33.09 22.83 -39.77
CA ALA A 241 33.40 21.98 -40.92
C ALA A 241 32.20 21.92 -41.87
N ASP A 242 32.35 22.67 -42.96
CA ASP A 242 31.94 22.39 -44.32
C ASP A 242 30.45 22.14 -44.65
N THR A 243 29.90 23.22 -45.19
CA THR A 243 28.83 23.30 -46.17
C THR A 243 29.01 22.30 -47.32
N GLU A 244 28.17 21.27 -47.40
CA GLU A 244 27.79 20.68 -48.69
C GLU A 244 26.28 20.80 -48.89
N GLU A 245 25.93 21.50 -49.97
CA GLU A 245 24.59 21.64 -50.51
C GLU A 245 24.02 20.27 -50.87
N VAL A 246 22.85 19.93 -50.33
CA VAL A 246 21.96 18.95 -50.94
C VAL A 246 20.64 19.65 -51.27
N THR A 247 20.45 19.83 -52.57
CA THR A 247 19.25 20.37 -53.20
C THR A 247 18.04 19.44 -53.03
N PRO A 248 16.81 20.00 -53.08
CA PRO A 248 15.59 19.26 -52.80
C PRO A 248 15.02 18.62 -54.07
N GLU A 249 14.60 17.35 -53.99
CA GLU A 249 13.70 16.77 -54.99
C GLU A 249 12.54 15.99 -54.36
N LYS A 250 11.34 16.44 -54.75
CA LYS A 250 10.08 15.72 -55.00
C LYS A 250 9.31 15.06 -53.84
N GLU A 251 8.38 15.88 -53.35
CA GLU A 251 6.93 15.66 -53.42
C GLU A 251 6.45 14.46 -54.28
N VAL A 252 5.83 13.45 -53.64
CA VAL A 252 4.73 12.67 -54.20
C VAL A 252 3.71 12.39 -53.10
N ALA A 253 2.53 12.98 -53.27
CA ALA A 253 1.31 12.69 -52.54
C ALA A 253 0.74 11.31 -52.88
N THR A 254 0.03 10.67 -51.93
CA THR A 254 -1.11 9.72 -52.05
C THR A 254 -1.16 8.85 -50.79
N SER A 255 -2.28 8.46 -50.21
CA SER A 255 -3.67 8.90 -50.28
C SER A 255 -4.27 8.66 -48.89
N VAL A 256 -5.24 9.49 -48.53
CA VAL A 256 -6.19 9.24 -47.45
C VAL A 256 -7.37 8.55 -48.11
N GLU A 257 -7.62 7.28 -47.81
CA GLU A 257 -8.91 6.58 -47.96
C GLU A 257 -8.76 5.13 -47.46
N ASP A 258 -9.79 4.64 -46.77
CA ASP A 258 -10.03 3.28 -46.26
C ASP A 258 -9.92 3.07 -44.75
N ALA A 259 -10.99 3.44 -44.03
CA ALA A 259 -11.49 2.69 -42.88
C ALA A 259 -12.89 3.18 -42.40
N ILE A 260 -13.92 3.15 -43.26
CA ILE A 260 -15.32 3.15 -42.79
C ILE A 260 -16.19 2.28 -43.73
N GLU A 261 -16.45 1.05 -43.31
CA GLU A 261 -17.68 0.24 -43.50
C GLU A 261 -17.39 -1.11 -42.81
N VAL A 262 -18.27 -1.86 -42.14
CA VAL A 262 -19.68 -1.79 -41.73
C VAL A 262 -19.84 -3.02 -40.83
N ALA A 263 -20.60 -2.92 -39.74
CA ALA A 263 -21.47 -3.99 -39.24
C ALA A 263 -22.30 -3.47 -38.05
N GLU A 264 -23.47 -2.90 -38.37
CA GLU A 264 -24.67 -3.07 -37.55
C GLU A 264 -25.35 -4.38 -38.00
N GLU A 265 -25.57 -5.31 -37.08
CA GLU A 265 -26.85 -5.99 -36.78
C GLU A 265 -26.69 -6.83 -35.49
#